data_AF-A0A4Q6ASI3-F1
#
_entry.id   AF-A0A4Q6ASI3-F1
#
_cell.length_a   1.000
_cell.length_b   1.000
_cell.length_c   1.000
_cell.angle_alpha   90.00
_cell.angle_beta   90.00
_cell.angle_gamma   90.00
#
_symmetry.space_group_name_H-M   'P 1'
#
loop_
_entity.id
_entity.type
_entity.pdbx_description
1 polymer ?
#
loop_
_entity_poly.entity_id
_entity_poly.type
_entity_poly.pdbx_seq_one_letter_code
_entity_poly.pdbx_strand_id
1 'polypeptide(L)'
;MNSLGWIQLALFFVILLLLTKPLGLYIYKVLDPGEKTFLDPIGKRLEHLFYKILKVDPKSAQTWLGYTLSLVIFSLVTMVASYLLLRNQAYLPLNPQNLPNLSPDLAFNTAA
;
A
#
# COMPACT_ATOMS: atom_id res chain seq x y z
N MET A 1 -7.04 37.16 14.87
CA MET A 1 -7.45 35.76 14.64
C MET A 1 -7.86 35.65 13.17
N ASN A 2 -7.14 34.88 12.34
CA ASN A 2 -7.44 34.80 10.91
C ASN A 2 -8.71 34.00 10.66
N SER A 3 -9.80 34.68 10.32
CA SER A 3 -11.12 34.09 10.01
C SER A 3 -11.04 33.01 8.92
N LEU A 4 -10.18 33.21 7.92
CA LEU A 4 -9.92 32.25 6.84
C LEU A 4 -9.36 30.91 7.36
N GLY A 5 -8.50 30.93 8.37
CA GLY A 5 -7.93 29.70 8.95
C GLY A 5 -8.98 28.85 9.64
N TRP A 6 -9.92 29.49 10.36
CA TRP A 6 -11.05 28.80 10.99
C TRP A 6 -12.02 28.21 9.96
N ILE A 7 -12.27 28.93 8.86
CA ILE A 7 -13.10 28.42 7.76
C ILE A 7 -12.43 27.21 7.08
N GLN A 8 -11.13 27.27 6.79
CA GLN A 8 -10.39 26.15 6.20
C GLN A 8 -10.41 24.91 7.11
N LEU A 9 -10.23 25.09 8.42
CA LEU A 9 -10.29 24.01 9.40
C LEU A 9 -11.69 23.38 9.46
N ALA A 10 -12.74 24.20 9.51
CA ALA A 10 -14.11 23.70 9.49
C ALA A 10 -14.42 22.93 8.20
N LEU A 11 -14.01 23.47 7.05
CA LEU A 11 -14.17 22.81 5.76
C LEU A 11 -13.41 21.47 5.68
N PHE A 12 -12.18 21.42 6.20
CA PHE A 12 -11.40 20.19 6.29
C PHE A 12 -12.14 19.11 7.08
N PHE A 13 -12.66 19.43 8.26
CA PHE A 13 -13.41 18.47 9.07
C PHE A 13 -14.70 18.00 8.39
N VAL A 14 -15.44 18.91 7.75
CA VAL A 14 -16.65 18.55 7.01
C VAL A 14 -16.32 17.56 5.90
N ILE A 15 -15.31 17.85 5.07
CA ILE A 15 -14.89 16.95 3.99
C ILE A 15 -14.39 15.62 4.54
N LEU A 16 -13.56 15.64 5.59
CA LEU A 16 -13.04 14.44 6.24
C LEU A 16 -14.18 13.53 6.69
N LEU A 17 -15.15 14.06 7.45
CA LEU A 17 -16.28 13.28 7.95
C LEU A 17 -17.19 12.76 6.83
N LEU A 18 -17.39 13.55 5.78
CA LEU A 18 -18.12 13.13 4.60
C LEU A 18 -17.44 11.97 3.86
N LEU A 19 -16.10 11.92 3.85
CA LEU A 19 -15.33 10.84 3.22
C LEU A 19 -15.16 9.61 4.14
N THR A 20 -15.10 9.79 5.46
CA THR A 20 -14.91 8.70 6.41
C THR A 20 -15.99 7.63 6.27
N LYS A 21 -17.27 8.03 6.18
CA LYS A 21 -18.39 7.08 6.09
C LYS A 21 -18.39 6.22 4.82
N PRO A 22 -18.34 6.77 3.58
CA PRO A 22 -18.34 5.96 2.36
C PRO A 22 -17.08 5.10 2.25
N LEU A 23 -15.90 5.61 2.63
CA LEU A 23 -14.66 4.81 2.61
C LEU A 23 -14.68 3.70 3.65
N GLY A 24 -15.16 3.98 4.86
CA GLY A 24 -15.28 2.97 5.92
C GLY A 24 -16.24 1.84 5.54
N LEU A 25 -17.41 2.19 4.99
CA LEU A 25 -18.36 1.20 4.47
C LEU A 25 -17.75 0.39 3.32
N TYR A 26 -16.99 1.02 2.43
CA TYR A 26 -16.31 0.30 1.36
C TYR A 26 -15.28 -0.70 1.90
N ILE A 27 -14.40 -0.28 2.83
CA ILE A 27 -13.41 -1.16 3.45
C ILE A 27 -14.08 -2.33 4.15
N TYR A 28 -15.16 -2.07 4.89
CA TYR A 28 -15.96 -3.12 5.53
C TYR A 28 -16.43 -4.17 4.51
N LYS A 29 -17.00 -3.72 3.37
CA LYS A 29 -17.50 -4.62 2.32
C LYS A 29 -16.41 -5.39 1.59
N VAL A 30 -15.20 -4.84 1.46
CA VAL A 30 -14.05 -5.54 0.84
C VAL A 30 -13.50 -6.61 1.78
N LEU A 31 -13.46 -6.34 3.08
CA LEU A 31 -12.94 -7.27 4.08
C LEU A 31 -13.92 -8.39 4.43
N ASP A 32 -15.23 -8.16 4.24
CA ASP A 32 -16.26 -9.17 4.45
C ASP A 32 -16.47 -10.03 3.18
N PRO A 33 -16.17 -11.35 3.21
CA PRO A 33 -16.26 -12.23 2.04
C PRO A 33 -17.66 -12.34 1.41
N GLY A 34 -18.71 -11.98 2.15
CA GLY A 34 -20.10 -12.09 1.71
C GLY A 34 -20.65 -10.90 0.94
N GLU A 35 -19.98 -9.74 0.99
CA GLU A 35 -20.49 -8.50 0.43
C GLU A 35 -20.02 -8.27 -1.02
N LYS A 36 -20.85 -7.57 -1.80
CA LYS A 36 -20.51 -7.18 -3.17
C LYS A 36 -20.18 -5.70 -3.22
N THR A 37 -19.01 -5.36 -3.75
CA THR A 37 -18.64 -3.97 -4.01
C THR A 37 -18.92 -3.57 -5.47
N PHE A 38 -19.00 -2.26 -5.72
CA PHE A 38 -19.16 -1.73 -7.08
C PHE A 38 -18.01 -2.13 -8.01
N LEU A 39 -16.80 -2.33 -7.47
CA LEU A 39 -15.61 -2.68 -8.24
C LEU A 39 -15.43 -4.18 -8.46
N ASP A 40 -16.27 -5.01 -7.83
CA ASP A 40 -16.21 -6.48 -7.92
C ASP A 40 -16.16 -7.05 -9.34
N PRO A 41 -16.92 -6.56 -10.34
CA PRO A 41 -16.96 -7.20 -11.66
C PRO A 41 -15.59 -7.22 -12.36
N ILE A 42 -14.74 -6.22 -12.09
CA ILE A 42 -13.38 -6.11 -12.62
C ILE A 42 -12.38 -6.60 -11.57
N GLY A 43 -12.54 -6.18 -10.32
CA GLY A 43 -11.68 -6.53 -9.19
C GLY A 43 -11.58 -8.04 -8.99
N LYS A 44 -12.71 -8.75 -8.92
CA LYS A 44 -12.71 -10.21 -8.72
C LYS A 44 -12.07 -10.98 -9.88
N ARG A 45 -12.14 -10.47 -11.12
CA ARG A 45 -11.45 -11.08 -12.27
C ARG A 45 -9.94 -10.94 -12.14
N LEU A 46 -9.46 -9.76 -11.73
CA LEU A 46 -8.04 -9.51 -11.51
C LEU A 46 -7.54 -10.30 -10.29
N GLU A 47 -8.27 -10.30 -9.18
CA GLU A 47 -7.95 -11.10 -7.99
C GLU A 47 -7.81 -12.58 -8.33
N HIS A 48 -8.78 -13.15 -9.06
CA HIS A 48 -8.71 -14.55 -9.45
C HIS A 48 -7.51 -14.85 -10.36
N LEU A 49 -7.14 -13.91 -11.24
CA LEU A 49 -5.93 -14.02 -12.06
C LEU A 49 -4.67 -14.02 -11.20
N PHE A 50 -4.55 -13.08 -10.25
CA PHE A 50 -3.40 -13.02 -9.33
C PHE A 50 -3.33 -14.25 -8.43
N TYR A 51 -4.45 -14.70 -7.84
CA TYR A 51 -4.49 -15.91 -7.04
C TYR A 51 -4.06 -17.14 -7.83
N LYS A 52 -4.46 -17.24 -9.11
CA LYS A 52 -4.03 -18.34 -9.99
C LYS A 52 -2.54 -18.27 -10.32
N ILE A 53 -2.01 -17.09 -10.64
CA ILE A 53 -0.60 -16.91 -11.01
C ILE A 53 0.32 -17.14 -9.79
N LEU A 54 -0.05 -16.57 -8.65
CA LEU A 54 0.70 -16.66 -7.39
C LEU A 54 0.41 -17.94 -6.61
N LYS A 55 -0.52 -18.79 -7.10
CA LYS A 55 -0.99 -20.02 -6.44
C LYS A 55 -1.42 -19.79 -4.99
N VAL A 56 -2.12 -18.68 -4.75
CA VAL A 56 -2.66 -18.31 -3.44
C VAL A 56 -4.07 -18.89 -3.30
N ASP A 57 -4.33 -19.60 -2.21
CA ASP A 57 -5.68 -20.04 -1.85
C ASP A 57 -6.38 -18.98 -0.99
N PRO A 58 -7.37 -18.24 -1.52
CA PRO A 58 -8.08 -17.21 -0.76
C PRO A 58 -8.96 -17.78 0.36
N LYS A 59 -9.23 -19.08 0.39
CA LYS A 59 -10.02 -19.73 1.45
C LYS A 59 -9.17 -20.17 2.64
N SER A 60 -7.85 -20.11 2.50
CA SER A 60 -6.93 -20.53 3.56
C SER A 60 -6.83 -19.44 4.63
N ALA A 61 -7.32 -19.74 5.83
CA ALA A 61 -7.13 -18.86 6.97
C ALA A 61 -5.69 -19.00 7.50
N GLN A 62 -5.03 -17.87 7.75
CA GLN A 62 -3.73 -17.87 8.41
C GLN A 62 -3.90 -17.79 9.94
N THR A 63 -3.07 -18.54 10.67
CA THR A 63 -2.92 -18.33 12.11
C THR A 63 -2.23 -16.99 12.38
N TRP A 64 -2.38 -16.42 13.58
CA TRP A 64 -1.73 -15.17 13.95
C TRP A 64 -0.21 -15.20 13.72
N LEU A 65 0.43 -16.34 14.00
CA LEU A 65 1.86 -16.54 13.79
C LEU A 65 2.19 -16.56 12.29
N GLY A 66 1.41 -17.28 11.49
CA GLY A 66 1.60 -17.34 10.04
C GLY A 66 1.43 -15.98 9.37
N TYR A 67 0.45 -15.20 9.81
CA TYR A 67 0.23 -13.83 9.35
C TYR A 67 1.38 -12.90 9.74
N THR A 68 1.82 -12.95 11.00
CA THR A 68 2.93 -12.12 11.49
C THR A 68 4.23 -12.44 10.74
N LEU A 69 4.53 -13.72 10.54
CA LEU A 69 5.71 -14.14 9.77
C LEU A 69 5.60 -13.67 8.31
N SER A 70 4.43 -13.79 7.68
CA SER A 70 4.21 -13.31 6.32
C SER A 70 4.48 -11.81 6.21
N LEU A 71 3.98 -11.01 7.15
CA LEU A 71 4.25 -9.57 7.20
C LEU A 71 5.73 -9.25 7.39
N VAL A 72 6.40 -9.90 8.35
CA VAL A 72 7.83 -9.65 8.61
C VAL A 72 8.69 -10.01 7.40
N ILE A 73 8.43 -11.17 6.78
CA ILE A 73 9.17 -11.60 5.58
C ILE A 73 8.89 -10.64 4.42
N PHE A 74 7.64 -10.25 4.20
CA PHE A 74 7.29 -9.29 3.14
C PHE A 74 7.98 -7.94 3.35
N SER A 75 7.95 -7.40 4.58
CA SER A 75 8.64 -6.16 4.92
C SER A 75 10.16 -6.26 4.73
N LEU A 76 10.77 -7.38 5.15
CA LEU A 76 12.20 -7.59 4.96
C LEU A 76 12.58 -7.67 3.47
N VAL A 77 11.80 -8.41 2.67
CA VAL A 77 12.02 -8.54 1.23
C VAL A 77 11.87 -7.19 0.53
N THR A 78 10.84 -6.42 0.87
CA THR A 78 10.60 -5.10 0.27
C THR A 78 11.64 -4.06 0.70
N MET A 79 12.10 -4.11 1.95
CA MET A 79 13.24 -3.32 2.43
C MET A 79 14.52 -3.65 1.65
N VAL A 80 14.88 -4.92 1.53
CA VAL A 80 16.07 -5.37 0.78
C VAL A 80 15.95 -4.98 -0.70
N ALA A 81 14.79 -5.19 -1.32
CA ALA A 81 14.55 -4.80 -2.70
C ALA A 81 14.73 -3.29 -2.89
N SER A 82 14.16 -2.47 -2.00
CA SER A 82 14.29 -1.01 -2.04
C SER A 82 15.74 -0.55 -1.84
N TYR A 83 16.46 -1.15 -0.89
CA TYR A 83 17.89 -0.90 -0.67
C TYR A 83 18.71 -1.20 -1.94
N LEU A 84 18.48 -2.36 -2.56
CA LEU A 84 19.17 -2.75 -3.79
C LEU A 84 18.84 -1.80 -4.96
N LEU A 85 17.59 -1.35 -5.07
CA LEU A 85 17.22 -0.35 -6.06
C LEU A 85 18.00 0.96 -5.86
N LEU A 86 18.06 1.49 -4.63
CA LEU A 86 18.77 2.74 -4.33
C LEU A 86 20.29 2.61 -4.51
N ARG A 87 20.85 1.44 -4.20
CA ARG A 87 22.28 1.14 -4.39
C ARG A 87 22.67 0.94 -5.86
N ASN A 88 21.70 0.70 -6.73
CA ASN A 88 21.91 0.51 -8.17
C ASN A 88 21.16 1.56 -9.00
N GLN A 89 20.68 2.64 -8.39
CA GLN A 89 19.84 3.65 -9.05
C GLN A 89 20.52 4.27 -10.29
N ALA A 90 21.85 4.42 -10.28
CA ALA A 90 22.61 4.97 -11.39
C ALA A 90 22.54 4.10 -12.65
N TYR A 91 22.36 2.78 -12.50
CA TYR A 91 22.30 1.83 -13.62
C TYR A 91 20.87 1.63 -14.16
N LEU A 92 19.86 2.20 -13.51
CA LEU A 92 18.48 2.06 -13.93
C LEU A 92 18.16 3.00 -15.11
N PRO A 93 17.36 2.55 -16.10
CA PRO A 93 17.11 3.29 -17.34
C PRO A 93 16.34 4.61 -17.13
N LEU A 94 15.63 4.76 -16.01
CA LEU A 94 14.79 5.92 -15.71
C LEU A 94 15.54 6.99 -14.91
N ASN A 95 16.78 7.31 -15.31
CA ASN A 95 17.64 8.28 -14.63
C ASN A 95 18.10 9.42 -15.58
N PRO A 96 17.18 10.31 -16.03
CA PRO A 96 17.51 11.38 -16.97
C PRO A 96 18.50 12.40 -16.39
N GLN A 97 18.58 12.51 -15.07
CA GLN A 97 19.49 13.42 -14.35
C GLN A 97 20.85 12.78 -14.03
N ASN A 98 21.09 11.52 -14.42
CA ASN A 98 22.30 10.76 -14.13
C ASN A 98 22.72 10.81 -12.64
N LEU A 99 21.73 10.69 -11.75
CA LEU A 99 21.95 10.66 -10.31
C LEU A 99 22.85 9.46 -9.93
N PRO A 100 23.86 9.65 -9.06
CA PRO A 100 24.72 8.56 -8.60
C PRO A 100 23.98 7.63 -7.62
N ASN A 101 24.56 6.46 -7.37
CA ASN A 101 24.06 5.55 -6.34
C ASN A 101 24.16 6.19 -4.95
N LEU A 102 23.11 6.03 -4.13
CA LEU A 102 23.13 6.53 -2.76
C LEU A 102 24.18 5.80 -1.92
N SER A 103 24.78 6.48 -0.93
CA SER A 103 25.69 5.85 0.02
C SER A 103 24.99 4.74 0.82
N PRO A 104 25.72 3.75 1.37
CA PRO A 104 25.10 2.61 2.05
C PRO A 104 24.21 3.01 3.24
N ASP A 105 24.66 4.01 4.02
CA ASP A 105 23.95 4.56 5.16
C ASP A 105 22.64 5.27 4.76
N LEU A 106 22.67 6.09 3.70
CA LEU A 106 21.50 6.80 3.21
C LEU A 106 20.48 5.84 2.56
N ALA A 107 20.97 4.88 1.77
CA ALA A 107 20.13 3.87 1.16
C ALA A 107 19.44 2.99 2.21
N PHE A 108 20.15 2.62 3.29
CA PHE A 108 19.57 1.85 4.38
C PHE A 108 18.50 2.65 5.14
N ASN A 109 18.80 3.90 5.52
CA ASN A 109 17.85 4.77 6.23
C ASN A 109 16.56 5.04 5.42
N THR A 110 16.65 5.06 4.09
CA THR A 110 15.48 5.27 3.23
C THR A 110 14.66 3.98 3.02
N ALA A 111 15.31 2.82 3.09
CA ALA A 111 14.68 1.54 2.79
C ALA A 111 14.04 0.87 4.01
N ALA A 112 14.58 1.09 5.21
CA ALA A 112 14.16 0.49 6.48
C ALA A 112 13.12 1.36 7.21
#